data_AF-A0A955HW31-F1
#
_entry.id   AF-A0A955HW31-F1
#
_cell.length_a   1.000
_cell.length_b   1.000
_cell.length_c   1.000
_cell.angle_alpha   90.00
_cell.angle_beta   90.00
_cell.angle_gamma   90.00
#
_symmetry.space_group_name_H-M   'P 1'
#
loop_
_entity.id
_entity.type
_entity.pdbx_description
1 polymer ?
#
loop_
_entity_poly.entity_id
_entity_poly.type
_entity_poly.pdbx_seq_one_letter_code
_entity_poly.pdbx_strand_id
1 'polypeptide(L)' 'MQATIHIKGHVQGVFFRSAAKEEAEERGLFGWIKNENDGSVSACVDRLV' A
#
# COMPACT_ATOMS: atom_id res chain seq x y z
N MET A 1 6.91 -5.50 12.90
CA MET A 1 6.61 -4.11 13.32
C MET A 1 5.68 -3.56 12.25
N GLN A 2 4.47 -3.22 12.66
CA GLN A 2 3.42 -2.81 11.74
C GLN A 2 3.47 -1.30 11.49
N ALA A 3 3.42 -0.90 10.23
CA ALA A 3 3.29 0.49 9.80
C ALA A 3 1.95 0.73 9.12
N THR A 4 1.21 1.75 9.56
CA THR A 4 -0.01 2.23 8.91
C THR A 4 0.31 3.50 8.13
N ILE A 5 -0.06 3.54 6.86
CA ILE A 5 0.31 4.59 5.92
C ILE A 5 -0.97 5.12 5.27
N HIS A 6 -1.06 6.45 5.15
CA HIS A 6 -2.13 7.13 4.43
C HIS A 6 -1.52 8.05 3.37
N ILE A 7 -1.83 7.79 2.10
CA ILE A 7 -1.25 8.48 0.95
C ILE A 7 -2.33 9.32 0.26
N LYS A 8 -2.04 10.60 0.02
CA LYS A 8 -2.90 11.56 -0.70
C LYS A 8 -2.24 12.01 -2.01
N GLY A 9 -3.05 12.41 -2.99
CA GLY A 9 -2.60 12.89 -4.29
C GLY A 9 -3.20 12.09 -5.45
N HIS A 10 -2.52 12.09 -6.60
CA HIS A 10 -2.96 11.33 -7.77
C HIS A 10 -2.52 9.86 -7.65
N VAL A 11 -3.28 9.07 -6.88
CA VAL A 11 -2.92 7.68 -6.52
C VAL A 11 -3.94 6.62 -6.97
N GLN A 12 -5.09 7.03 -7.49
CA GLN A 12 -6.10 6.11 -8.05
C GLN A 12 -6.10 6.16 -9.58
N GLY A 13 -6.37 5.03 -10.23
CA GLY A 13 -6.35 4.92 -11.70
C GLY A 13 -4.95 4.86 -12.33
N VAL A 14 -3.88 4.83 -11.52
CA VAL A 14 -2.47 4.87 -11.97
C VAL A 14 -1.69 3.61 -11.58
N PHE A 15 -2.38 2.48 -11.39
CA PHE A 15 -1.78 1.20 -10.98
C PHE A 15 -0.99 1.21 -9.64
N PHE A 16 -1.14 2.25 -8.81
CA PHE A 16 -0.42 2.41 -7.54
C PHE A 16 -0.49 1.18 -6.63
N ARG A 17 -1.69 0.59 -6.44
CA ARG A 17 -1.86 -0.60 -5.60
C ARG A 17 -1.15 -1.84 -6.14
N SER A 18 -1.07 -1.96 -7.46
CA SER A 18 -0.38 -3.09 -8.09
C SER A 18 1.13 -2.97 -7.87
N ALA A 19 1.70 -1.79 -8.16
CA ALA A 19 3.12 -1.52 -7.95
C ALA A 19 3.52 -1.66 -6.46
N ALA A 20 2.70 -1.15 -5.55
CA ALA A 20 2.96 -1.29 -4.11
C ALA A 20 2.94 -2.75 -3.64
N LYS A 21 2.09 -3.60 -4.25
CA LYS A 21 2.05 -5.03 -3.96
C LYS A 21 3.33 -5.73 -4.45
N GLU A 22 3.75 -5.46 -5.69
CA GLU A 22 4.97 -6.02 -6.29
C GLU A 22 6.21 -5.66 -5.44
N GLU A 23 6.35 -4.40 -5.05
CA GLU A 23 7.44 -3.94 -4.18
C GLU A 23 7.41 -4.61 -2.79
N ALA A 24 6.21 -4.85 -2.24
CA ALA A 24 6.08 -5.54 -0.96
C ALA A 24 6.54 -7.01 -1.07
N GLU A 25 6.17 -7.69 -2.16
CA GLU A 25 6.59 -9.06 -2.44
C GLU A 25 8.12 -9.16 -2.60
N GLU A 26 8.73 -8.25 -3.36
CA GLU A 26 10.19 -8.19 -3.54
C GLU A 26 10.96 -7.96 -2.23
N ARG A 27 10.37 -7.22 -1.30
CA ARG A 27 10.97 -6.90 0.01
C ARG A 27 10.61 -7.89 1.12
N GLY A 28 9.83 -8.94 0.83
CA GLY A 28 9.36 -9.88 1.85
C GLY A 28 8.46 -9.23 2.91
N LEU A 29 7.72 -8.19 2.51
CA LEU A 29 6.75 -7.48 3.34
C LEU A 29 5.35 -8.03 3.09
N PHE A 30 4.50 -7.98 4.10
CA PHE A 30 3.11 -8.43 4.00
C PHE A 30 2.15 -7.38 4.56
N GLY A 31 0.89 -7.47 4.16
CA GLY A 31 -0.14 -6.55 4.65
C GLY A 31 -1.23 -6.30 3.61
N TRP A 32 -1.79 -5.10 3.62
CA TRP A 32 -2.89 -4.72 2.71
C TRP A 32 -2.72 -3.29 2.20
N ILE A 33 -3.32 -3.04 1.03
CA ILE A 33 -3.42 -1.71 0.43
C ILE A 33 -4.80 -1.53 -0.20
N LYS A 34 -5.42 -0.36 0.00
CA LYS A 34 -6.82 -0.11 -0.36
C LYS A 34 -7.02 1.33 -0.85
N ASN A 35 -7.85 1.50 -1.88
CA ASN A 35 -8.36 2.81 -2.28
C ASN A 35 -9.48 3.25 -1.33
N GLU A 36 -9.43 4.51 -0.89
CA GLU A 36 -10.50 5.12 -0.10
C GLU A 36 -11.45 5.96 -0.96
N ASN A 37 -12.64 6.24 -0.43
CA ASN A 37 -13.68 6.99 -1.14
C ASN A 37 -13.32 8.46 -1.39
N ASP A 38 -12.38 9.02 -0.63
CA ASP A 38 -11.92 10.41 -0.76
C ASP A 38 -10.82 10.60 -1.83
N GLY A 39 -10.53 9.55 -2.61
CA GLY A 39 -9.48 9.57 -3.63
C GLY A 39 -8.09 9.20 -3.11
N SER A 40 -7.93 8.99 -1.79
CA SER A 40 -6.67 8.59 -1.18
C SER A 40 -6.44 7.07 -1.23
N VAL A 41 -5.29 6.63 -0.70
CA VAL A 41 -4.96 5.22 -0.47
C VAL A 41 -4.53 5.02 0.98
N SER A 42 -4.98 3.93 1.59
CA SER A 42 -4.54 3.45 2.90
C SER A 42 -3.74 2.16 2.72
N ALA A 43 -2.71 1.98 3.54
CA ALA A 43 -1.94 0.74 3.59
C ALA A 43 -1.56 0.35 5.01
N CYS A 44 -1.44 -0.95 5.23
CA CYS A 44 -0.81 -1.53 6.39
C CYS A 44 0.29 -2.47 5.90
N VAL A 45 1.49 -2.35 6.46
CA VAL A 45 2.64 -3.17 6.07
C VAL A 45 3.32 -3.69 7.33
N ASP A 46 3.70 -4.96 7.31
CA ASP A 46 4.49 -5.63 8.34
C ASP A 46 5.58 -6.48 7.66
N ARG A 47 6.57 -6.92 8.43
CA ARG A 47 7.71 -7.70 7.95
C ARG A 47 7.62 -9.12 8.50
N LEU A 48 7.81 -10.13 7.65
CA LEU A 48 7.97 -11.52 8.11
C LEU A 48 9.23 -11.58 8.96
N VAL A 49 9.09 -11.98 10.21
CA VAL A 49 10.20 -12.24 11.14
C VAL A 49 11.01 -13.45 10.70
#